data_AF-A0AAJ6ZE27-F1
#
_entry.id   AF-A0AAJ6ZE27-F1
#
_cell.length_a   1.000
_cell.length_b   1.000
_cell.length_c   1.000
_cell.angle_alpha   90.00
_cell.angle_beta   90.00
_cell.angle_gamma   90.00
#
_symmetry.space_group_name_H-M   'P 1'
#
loop_
_entity.id
_entity.type
_entity.pdbx_description
1 polymer ?
#
loop_
_entity_poly.entity_id
_entity_poly.type
_entity_poly.pdbx_seq_one_letter_code
_entity_poly.pdbx_strand_id
1 'polypeptide(L)'
;MNCYKDYTQKARKLGLYESHIILCGDITPKLNHYIQILDDLKITEGSYQEYYGEVKKIVNSFIIHWTEVMNKAIKEADKVIKLVNRQELIDSVQKTIEMQNIKQIFFEQSFLPVTCPEEKVAYDEILMLYDNNIEGLKNLENVINQIRDQKSAEEFSKDHFSKSLRSKNDTFRFTHTYIAVMLTKNIDNIRISLEEIAHRVRNNLHQLEEKRGEELNCLLDKLYNKNKEQLAVSRKPWRDSSQIAEVQKCLDKLKCRIESHKEGVLARVKEEADYWNEKLKEFNQIDKTFKDLNEIEQKVREQQQTYLSLRDTEIPPTKRRCWEHMEKMFNTKLEHLEERKKEAGRALLSFFSVRGPDHIFYKDSIGRYYVDEYGHKVYCYDYGLNMYHVDCKGEFFEAHDTEAYYYDINGRYVIDENGDKTYKIAPCTSSYRMVDDLLTKCTVDCGHSERQNKSCKMDIRHCGDDIQVPKIKMQNIKGTLSKETALYLWDSFGHILPEVLYQVAMEEPKNPIHCLAHKLIRFKYSRTLTEMEQKRAEAAKYRDAIYKERKDKAVAASKEWKSKQVKRRKPEESDDAEVQAAYGAHVACQEFINFLPNFYG
;
A
#
# COMPACT_ATOMS: atom_id res chain seq x y z
N MET A 1 -20.91 29.12 -2.05
CA MET A 1 -19.49 28.91 -2.38
C MET A 1 -19.32 27.49 -2.93
N ASN A 2 -18.66 27.33 -4.08
CA ASN A 2 -18.36 26.02 -4.69
C ASN A 2 -17.53 25.16 -3.69
N CYS A 3 -17.80 23.85 -3.55
CA CYS A 3 -17.06 22.94 -2.66
C CYS A 3 -15.56 22.97 -2.94
N TYR A 4 -15.15 23.03 -4.21
CA TYR A 4 -13.74 23.12 -4.58
C TYR A 4 -13.11 24.46 -4.16
N LYS A 5 -13.84 25.59 -4.32
CA LYS A 5 -13.37 26.91 -3.86
C LYS A 5 -13.25 26.97 -2.33
N ASP A 6 -14.19 26.36 -1.62
CA ASP A 6 -14.15 26.24 -0.15
C ASP A 6 -12.97 25.41 0.34
N TYR A 7 -12.71 24.28 -0.30
CA TYR A 7 -11.54 23.47 0.01
C TYR A 7 -10.23 24.22 -0.25
N THR A 8 -10.06 24.80 -1.44
CA THR A 8 -8.82 25.49 -1.83
C THR A 8 -8.50 26.68 -0.92
N GLN A 9 -9.51 27.47 -0.54
CA GLN A 9 -9.33 28.58 0.41
C GLN A 9 -8.92 28.11 1.81
N LYS A 10 -9.61 27.12 2.38
CA LYS A 10 -9.27 26.60 3.72
C LYS A 10 -7.92 25.87 3.74
N ALA A 11 -7.59 25.13 2.69
CA ALA A 11 -6.29 24.49 2.54
C ALA A 11 -5.16 25.54 2.45
N ARG A 12 -5.38 26.62 1.70
CA ARG A 12 -4.43 27.73 1.59
C ARG A 12 -4.21 28.42 2.93
N LYS A 13 -5.30 28.70 3.66
CA LYS A 13 -5.25 29.29 5.01
C LYS A 13 -4.39 28.47 5.98
N LEU A 14 -4.56 27.15 5.99
CA LEU A 14 -3.76 26.24 6.83
C LEU A 14 -2.26 26.31 6.50
N GLY A 15 -1.91 26.44 5.23
CA GLY A 15 -0.52 26.55 4.78
C GLY A 15 0.16 27.90 5.08
N LEU A 16 -0.62 28.92 5.48
CA LEU A 16 -0.13 30.28 5.75
C LEU A 16 -0.12 30.64 7.24
N TYR A 17 -0.72 29.82 8.11
CA TYR A 17 -0.93 30.11 9.53
C TYR A 17 0.37 30.34 10.32
N GLU A 18 1.44 29.62 9.99
CA GLU A 18 2.73 29.75 10.68
C GLU A 18 3.88 29.76 9.66
N SER A 19 4.79 30.73 9.78
CA SER A 19 5.99 30.82 8.93
C SER A 19 7.04 29.79 9.36
N HIS A 20 7.38 28.87 8.46
CA HIS A 20 8.36 27.83 8.70
C HIS A 20 9.00 27.37 7.38
N ILE A 21 10.18 26.76 7.45
CA ILE A 21 10.86 26.19 6.27
C ILE A 21 10.10 24.96 5.80
N ILE A 22 9.70 24.93 4.52
CA ILE A 22 8.98 23.78 3.97
C ILE A 22 9.97 22.70 3.55
N LEU A 23 9.90 21.54 4.21
CA LEU A 23 10.62 20.35 3.81
C LEU A 23 9.84 19.53 2.79
N CYS A 24 10.53 19.11 1.73
CA CYS A 24 10.00 18.32 0.61
C CYS A 24 8.91 19.07 -0.17
N GLY A 25 8.78 18.74 -1.47
CA GLY A 25 7.92 19.44 -2.42
C GLY A 25 6.45 19.64 -2.02
N ASP A 26 5.77 20.45 -2.82
CA ASP A 26 4.39 20.82 -2.59
C ASP A 26 3.43 19.64 -2.76
N ILE A 27 2.54 19.47 -1.77
CA ILE A 27 1.49 18.43 -1.78
C ILE A 27 0.15 18.96 -2.28
N THR A 28 -0.06 20.28 -2.24
CA THR A 28 -1.35 20.92 -2.52
C THR A 28 -1.93 20.55 -3.89
N PRO A 29 -1.16 20.50 -5.00
CA PRO A 29 -1.71 20.16 -6.31
C PRO A 29 -2.35 18.77 -6.36
N LYS A 30 -1.69 17.76 -5.79
CA LYS A 30 -2.19 16.37 -5.78
C LYS A 30 -3.39 16.21 -4.84
N LEU A 31 -3.41 16.95 -3.73
CA LEU A 31 -4.57 16.99 -2.84
C LEU A 31 -5.79 17.67 -3.49
N ASN A 32 -5.58 18.80 -4.16
CA ASN A 32 -6.63 19.46 -4.95
C ASN A 32 -7.19 18.53 -6.03
N HIS A 33 -6.32 17.77 -6.70
CA HIS A 33 -6.73 16.79 -7.69
C HIS A 33 -7.65 15.71 -7.10
N TYR A 34 -7.34 15.15 -5.92
CA TYR A 34 -8.22 14.17 -5.25
C TYR A 34 -9.60 14.74 -4.92
N ILE A 35 -9.67 16.00 -4.49
CA ILE A 35 -10.96 16.66 -4.23
C ILE A 35 -11.72 16.88 -5.52
N GLN A 36 -11.05 17.33 -6.57
CA GLN A 36 -11.66 17.57 -7.87
C GLN A 36 -12.26 16.29 -8.47
N ILE A 37 -11.49 15.20 -8.52
CA ILE A 37 -12.00 13.93 -9.08
C ILE A 37 -13.13 13.32 -8.25
N LEU A 38 -13.20 13.59 -6.94
CA LEU A 38 -14.34 13.19 -6.11
C LEU A 38 -15.59 14.06 -6.33
N ASP A 39 -15.41 15.35 -6.61
CA ASP A 39 -16.51 16.30 -6.86
C ASP A 39 -17.11 16.08 -8.26
N ASP A 40 -16.26 15.75 -9.23
CA ASP A 40 -16.65 15.45 -10.61
C ASP A 40 -17.32 14.08 -10.75
N LEU A 41 -17.16 13.20 -9.76
CA LEU A 41 -17.67 11.83 -9.79
C LEU A 41 -19.21 11.82 -9.72
N LYS A 42 -19.86 11.32 -10.77
CA LYS A 42 -21.32 11.21 -10.86
C LYS A 42 -21.73 9.77 -11.14
N ILE A 43 -22.88 9.38 -10.61
CA ILE A 43 -23.55 8.15 -11.07
C ILE A 43 -24.11 8.41 -12.47
N THR A 44 -23.71 7.59 -13.43
CA THR A 44 -24.32 7.50 -14.75
C THR A 44 -25.21 6.25 -14.82
N GLU A 45 -26.36 6.37 -15.48
CA GLU A 45 -27.28 5.24 -15.67
C GLU A 45 -26.55 4.09 -16.37
N GLY A 46 -26.61 2.89 -15.78
CA GLY A 46 -25.99 1.67 -16.33
C GLY A 46 -24.58 1.36 -15.83
N SER A 47 -23.92 2.26 -15.08
CA SER A 47 -22.59 2.02 -14.49
C SER A 47 -22.55 2.16 -12.97
N TYR A 48 -23.68 1.93 -12.29
CA TYR A 48 -23.80 2.01 -10.83
C TYR A 48 -22.71 1.23 -10.07
N GLN A 49 -22.29 0.08 -10.59
CA GLN A 49 -21.23 -0.76 -10.01
C GLN A 49 -19.83 -0.14 -10.04
N GLU A 50 -19.56 0.76 -11.00
CA GLU A 50 -18.24 1.38 -11.16
C GLU A 50 -18.01 2.47 -10.12
N TYR A 51 -19.09 3.11 -9.66
CA TYR A 51 -19.04 4.20 -8.69
C TYR A 51 -18.33 3.82 -7.39
N TYR A 52 -18.66 2.68 -6.76
CA TYR A 52 -17.98 2.18 -5.57
C TYR A 52 -16.48 1.96 -5.82
N GLY A 53 -16.14 1.35 -6.96
CA GLY A 53 -14.75 1.07 -7.34
C GLY A 53 -13.93 2.34 -7.50
N GLU A 54 -14.47 3.35 -8.19
CA GLU A 54 -13.78 4.64 -8.39
C GLU A 54 -13.60 5.41 -7.08
N VAL A 55 -14.64 5.47 -6.24
CA VAL A 55 -14.52 6.07 -4.89
C VAL A 55 -13.43 5.38 -4.08
N LYS A 56 -13.40 4.05 -4.10
CA LYS A 56 -12.38 3.25 -3.40
C LYS A 56 -10.97 3.53 -3.92
N LYS A 57 -10.78 3.57 -5.25
CA LYS A 57 -9.48 3.90 -5.88
C LYS A 57 -8.96 5.25 -5.42
N ILE A 58 -9.82 6.26 -5.41
CA ILE A 58 -9.45 7.62 -5.00
C ILE A 58 -9.04 7.66 -3.52
N VAL A 59 -9.85 7.08 -2.62
CA VAL A 59 -9.57 7.04 -1.18
C VAL A 59 -8.27 6.30 -0.90
N ASN A 60 -8.06 5.15 -1.54
CA ASN A 60 -6.84 4.36 -1.36
C ASN A 60 -5.60 5.09 -1.89
N SER A 61 -5.69 5.69 -3.07
CA SER A 61 -4.61 6.50 -3.64
C SER A 61 -4.24 7.68 -2.72
N PHE A 62 -5.24 8.34 -2.12
CA PHE A 62 -5.01 9.40 -1.14
C PHE A 62 -4.25 8.89 0.09
N ILE A 63 -4.67 7.76 0.69
CA ILE A 63 -4.04 7.22 1.91
C ILE A 63 -2.62 6.71 1.64
N ILE A 64 -2.41 6.05 0.50
CA ILE A 64 -1.07 5.64 0.05
C ILE A 64 -0.18 6.86 -0.12
N HIS A 65 -0.66 7.88 -0.85
CA HIS A 65 0.08 9.11 -1.07
C HIS A 65 0.43 9.83 0.24
N TRP A 66 -0.51 9.93 1.17
CA TRP A 66 -0.25 10.49 2.50
C TRP A 66 0.87 9.73 3.20
N THR A 67 0.78 8.40 3.26
CA THR A 67 1.76 7.54 3.92
C THR A 67 3.14 7.69 3.30
N GLU A 68 3.24 7.62 1.98
CA GLU A 68 4.50 7.73 1.23
C GLU A 68 5.16 9.10 1.42
N VAL A 69 4.40 10.18 1.25
CA VAL A 69 4.92 11.54 1.37
C VAL A 69 5.37 11.84 2.78
N MET A 70 4.60 11.45 3.80
CA MET A 70 5.00 11.66 5.19
C MET A 70 6.21 10.82 5.55
N ASN A 71 6.28 9.56 5.13
CA ASN A 71 7.46 8.72 5.34
C ASN A 71 8.70 9.31 4.67
N LYS A 72 8.57 9.83 3.44
CA LYS A 72 9.66 10.51 2.73
C LYS A 72 10.07 11.77 3.48
N ALA A 73 9.11 12.62 3.85
CA ALA A 73 9.37 13.88 4.54
C ALA A 73 10.05 13.67 5.90
N ILE A 74 9.64 12.66 6.67
CA ILE A 74 10.28 12.30 7.95
C ILE A 74 11.72 11.83 7.73
N LYS A 75 11.96 10.96 6.73
CA LYS A 75 13.31 10.50 6.39
C LYS A 75 14.21 11.67 5.95
N GLU A 76 13.67 12.59 5.18
CA GLU A 76 14.40 13.74 4.67
C GLU A 76 14.69 14.74 5.79
N ALA A 77 13.73 15.03 6.67
CA ALA A 77 13.95 15.82 7.88
C ALA A 77 15.07 15.21 8.75
N ASP A 78 15.00 13.92 9.05
CA ASP A 78 16.02 13.21 9.84
C ASP A 78 17.42 13.28 9.20
N LYS A 79 17.50 13.24 7.87
CA LYS A 79 18.76 13.35 7.11
C LYS A 79 19.32 14.77 7.19
N VAL A 80 18.47 15.76 6.91
CA VAL A 80 18.87 17.17 6.76
C VAL A 80 19.26 17.77 8.11
N ILE A 81 18.59 17.42 9.22
CA ILE A 81 18.93 17.90 10.58
C ILE A 81 20.40 17.67 10.93
N LYS A 82 20.96 16.51 10.56
CA LYS A 82 22.32 16.12 10.96
C LYS A 82 23.42 16.71 10.07
N LEU A 83 23.07 17.21 8.89
CA LEU A 83 24.02 17.62 7.85
C LEU A 83 23.93 19.10 7.51
N VAL A 84 22.91 19.78 8.01
CA VAL A 84 22.61 21.16 7.65
C VAL A 84 23.72 22.11 8.06
N ASN A 85 24.15 22.93 7.09
CA ASN A 85 24.96 24.10 7.34
C ASN A 85 24.14 25.39 7.16
N ARG A 86 24.69 26.53 7.57
CA ARG A 86 24.00 27.83 7.52
C ARG A 86 23.55 28.22 6.11
N GLN A 87 24.36 27.95 5.09
CA GLN A 87 24.04 28.31 3.71
C GLN A 87 22.85 27.49 3.19
N GLU A 88 22.83 26.19 3.49
CA GLU A 88 21.72 25.30 3.13
C GLU A 88 20.39 25.72 3.79
N LEU A 89 20.43 26.30 4.99
CA LEU A 89 19.23 26.85 5.64
C LEU A 89 18.72 28.10 4.93
N ILE A 90 19.60 29.01 4.52
CA ILE A 90 19.23 30.20 3.74
C ILE A 90 18.63 29.78 2.40
N ASP A 91 19.29 28.88 1.68
CA ASP A 91 18.80 28.35 0.41
C ASP A 91 17.43 27.66 0.57
N SER A 92 17.18 27.02 1.72
CA SER A 92 15.90 26.39 2.03
C SER A 92 14.79 27.41 2.32
N VAL A 93 15.11 28.55 2.93
CA VAL A 93 14.16 29.66 3.09
C VAL A 93 13.80 30.26 1.74
N GLN A 94 14.79 30.52 0.88
CA GLN A 94 14.55 31.04 -0.47
C GLN A 94 13.66 30.12 -1.30
N LYS A 95 13.95 28.81 -1.31
CA LYS A 95 13.08 27.80 -1.94
C LYS A 95 11.68 27.77 -1.36
N THR A 96 11.54 28.00 -0.05
CA THR A 96 10.24 28.07 0.60
C THR A 96 9.45 29.29 0.14
N ILE A 97 10.09 30.46 0.00
CA ILE A 97 9.48 31.68 -0.54
C ILE A 97 9.03 31.45 -1.99
N GLU A 98 9.89 30.88 -2.83
CA GLU A 98 9.53 30.51 -4.20
C GLU A 98 8.32 29.58 -4.26
N MET A 99 8.29 28.53 -3.42
CA MET A 99 7.14 27.65 -3.31
C MET A 99 5.87 28.38 -2.88
N GLN A 100 5.95 29.33 -1.94
CA GLN A 100 4.79 30.10 -1.50
C GLN A 100 4.25 31.01 -2.60
N ASN A 101 5.13 31.60 -3.42
CA ASN A 101 4.74 32.38 -4.60
C ASN A 101 3.99 31.51 -5.61
N ILE A 102 4.51 30.32 -5.92
CA ILE A 102 3.86 29.37 -6.85
C ILE A 102 2.49 28.95 -6.33
N LYS A 103 2.39 28.63 -5.03
CA LYS A 103 1.10 28.28 -4.40
C LYS A 103 0.09 29.42 -4.45
N GLN A 104 0.55 30.66 -4.34
CA GLN A 104 -0.30 31.84 -4.42
C GLN A 104 -0.89 31.99 -5.81
N ILE A 105 -0.06 31.85 -6.84
CA ILE A 105 -0.50 31.87 -8.25
C ILE A 105 -1.53 30.77 -8.51
N PHE A 106 -1.29 29.54 -8.04
CA PHE A 106 -2.22 28.42 -8.23
C PHE A 106 -3.55 28.67 -7.50
N PHE A 107 -3.52 29.22 -6.29
CA PHE A 107 -4.71 29.59 -5.54
C PHE A 107 -5.54 30.63 -6.31
N GLU A 108 -4.90 31.69 -6.82
CA GLU A 108 -5.56 32.74 -7.60
C GLU A 108 -6.21 32.17 -8.87
N GLN A 109 -5.51 31.30 -9.60
CA GLN A 109 -6.07 30.60 -10.77
C GLN A 109 -7.31 29.75 -10.44
N SER A 110 -7.34 29.14 -9.25
CA SER A 110 -8.42 28.24 -8.83
C SER A 110 -9.61 28.96 -8.18
N PHE A 111 -9.37 30.10 -7.53
CA PHE A 111 -10.36 30.81 -6.73
C PHE A 111 -11.06 31.95 -7.50
N LEU A 112 -10.37 32.56 -8.47
CA LEU A 112 -10.92 33.60 -9.33
C LEU A 112 -11.80 32.99 -10.45
N PRO A 113 -12.82 33.73 -10.94
CA PRO A 113 -13.24 35.06 -10.50
C PRO A 113 -14.01 35.02 -9.16
N VAL A 114 -13.88 36.08 -8.37
CA VAL A 114 -14.71 36.29 -7.17
C VAL A 114 -16.11 36.68 -7.62
N THR A 115 -17.11 35.94 -7.17
CA THR A 115 -18.50 36.07 -7.62
C THR A 115 -19.43 36.64 -6.56
N CYS A 116 -19.09 36.54 -5.27
CA CYS A 116 -19.91 37.05 -4.18
C CYS A 116 -19.11 37.83 -3.11
N PRO A 117 -19.78 38.64 -2.26
CA PRO A 117 -19.12 39.38 -1.19
C PRO A 117 -18.37 38.50 -0.18
N GLU A 118 -18.88 37.30 0.13
CA GLU A 118 -18.17 36.39 1.05
C GLU A 118 -16.87 35.87 0.45
N GLU A 119 -16.85 35.56 -0.85
CA GLU A 119 -15.63 35.16 -1.56
C GLU A 119 -14.60 36.29 -1.57
N LYS A 120 -15.05 37.56 -1.65
CA LYS A 120 -14.15 38.72 -1.59
C LYS A 120 -13.46 38.83 -0.22
N VAL A 121 -14.23 38.77 0.86
CA VAL A 121 -13.68 38.80 2.23
C VAL A 121 -12.70 37.65 2.46
N ALA A 122 -13.05 36.45 1.99
CA ALA A 122 -12.19 35.28 2.09
C ALA A 122 -10.89 35.44 1.29
N TYR A 123 -10.94 36.03 0.10
CA TYR A 123 -9.77 36.31 -0.72
C TYR A 123 -8.84 37.34 -0.09
N ASP A 124 -9.41 38.45 0.39
CA ASP A 124 -8.66 39.52 1.06
C ASP A 124 -7.97 39.01 2.34
N GLU A 125 -8.61 38.12 3.10
CA GLU A 125 -8.00 37.45 4.26
C GLU A 125 -6.76 36.62 3.85
N ILE A 126 -6.84 35.87 2.75
CA ILE A 126 -5.71 35.05 2.27
C ILE A 126 -4.55 35.93 1.83
N LEU A 127 -4.81 37.06 1.17
CA LEU A 127 -3.75 38.01 0.78
C LEU A 127 -3.01 38.56 2.01
N MET A 128 -3.75 38.99 3.03
CA MET A 128 -3.14 39.46 4.28
C MET A 128 -2.29 38.37 4.96
N LEU A 129 -2.79 37.14 5.02
CA LEU A 129 -2.05 36.02 5.60
C LEU A 129 -0.80 35.68 4.79
N TYR A 130 -0.87 35.79 3.47
CA TYR A 130 0.25 35.57 2.57
C TYR A 130 1.35 36.59 2.79
N ASP A 131 1.01 37.88 2.82
CA ASP A 131 1.99 38.95 3.04
C ASP A 131 2.71 38.80 4.39
N ASN A 132 1.94 38.53 5.45
CA ASN A 132 2.48 38.24 6.78
C ASN A 132 3.41 37.02 6.78
N ASN A 133 3.04 35.96 6.04
CA ASN A 133 3.84 34.74 5.98
C ASN A 133 5.19 34.99 5.29
N ILE A 134 5.19 35.72 4.17
CA ILE A 134 6.39 36.10 3.41
C ILE A 134 7.30 37.01 4.26
N GLU A 135 6.74 37.98 4.97
CA GLU A 135 7.52 38.81 5.90
C GLU A 135 8.14 37.96 7.01
N GLY A 136 7.37 37.03 7.59
CA GLY A 136 7.88 36.08 8.58
C GLY A 136 9.03 35.21 8.04
N LEU A 137 8.94 34.73 6.80
CA LEU A 137 10.00 33.95 6.15
C LEU A 137 11.27 34.78 5.92
N LYS A 138 11.14 36.05 5.49
CA LYS A 138 12.29 36.96 5.35
C LYS A 138 12.96 37.24 6.70
N ASN A 139 12.18 37.35 7.77
CA ASN A 139 12.72 37.49 9.12
C ASN A 139 13.50 36.24 9.58
N LEU A 140 13.15 35.03 9.11
CA LEU A 140 13.94 33.82 9.40
C LEU A 140 15.34 33.87 8.80
N GLU A 141 15.54 34.48 7.62
CA GLU A 141 16.88 34.65 7.05
C GLU A 141 17.79 35.47 7.99
N ASN A 142 17.25 36.54 8.59
CA ASN A 142 17.96 37.35 9.56
C ASN A 142 18.33 36.56 10.83
N VAL A 143 17.45 35.66 11.29
CA VAL A 143 17.72 34.78 12.43
C VAL A 143 18.79 33.73 12.09
N ILE A 144 18.71 33.11 10.91
CA ILE A 144 19.70 32.11 10.45
C ILE A 144 21.09 32.72 10.33
N ASN A 145 21.19 33.98 9.88
CA ASN A 145 22.46 34.70 9.80
C ASN A 145 23.16 34.89 11.16
N GLN A 146 22.41 34.83 12.26
CA GLN A 146 22.95 34.94 13.63
C GLN A 146 23.45 33.60 14.19
N ILE A 147 23.15 32.47 13.53
CA ILE A 147 23.60 31.13 13.95
C ILE A 147 25.10 31.00 13.67
N ARG A 148 25.88 30.69 14.71
CA ARG A 148 27.35 30.63 14.65
C ARG A 148 27.92 29.22 14.80
N ASP A 149 27.18 28.31 15.41
CA ASP A 149 27.61 26.95 15.73
C ASP A 149 26.64 25.89 15.21
N GLN A 150 27.17 24.69 14.99
CA GLN A 150 26.42 23.56 14.44
C GLN A 150 25.27 23.12 15.37
N LYS A 151 25.44 23.23 16.68
CA LYS A 151 24.42 22.81 17.65
C LYS A 151 23.20 23.71 17.60
N SER A 152 23.39 25.03 17.54
CA SER A 152 22.28 25.97 17.31
C SER A 152 21.63 25.80 15.93
N ALA A 153 22.40 25.44 14.90
CA ALA A 153 21.83 25.10 13.58
C ALA A 153 20.95 23.85 13.63
N GLU A 154 21.37 22.82 14.36
CA GLU A 154 20.58 21.60 14.59
C GLU A 154 19.31 21.86 15.39
N GLU A 155 19.38 22.68 16.45
CA GLU A 155 18.22 23.05 17.27
C GLU A 155 17.20 23.87 16.48
N PHE A 156 17.65 24.86 15.71
CA PHE A 156 16.81 25.63 14.79
C PHE A 156 16.13 24.73 13.76
N SER A 157 16.91 23.82 13.14
CA SER A 157 16.40 22.87 12.15
C SER A 157 15.35 21.95 12.74
N LYS A 158 15.57 21.40 13.95
CA LYS A 158 14.60 20.55 14.63
C LYS A 158 13.27 21.26 14.86
N ASP A 159 13.30 22.51 15.32
CA ASP A 159 12.06 23.28 15.53
C ASP A 159 11.31 23.51 14.21
N HIS A 160 11.97 24.11 13.22
CA HIS A 160 11.33 24.44 11.94
C HIS A 160 10.88 23.22 11.12
N PHE A 161 11.65 22.14 11.14
CA PHE A 161 11.27 20.92 10.44
C PHE A 161 10.15 20.17 11.14
N SER A 162 10.10 20.21 12.48
CA SER A 162 8.95 19.67 13.21
C SER A 162 7.65 20.43 12.88
N LYS A 163 7.72 21.77 12.78
CA LYS A 163 6.61 22.62 12.31
C LYS A 163 6.22 22.29 10.88
N SER A 164 7.20 22.06 9.99
CA SER A 164 6.95 21.65 8.61
C SER A 164 6.21 20.31 8.50
N LEU A 165 6.70 19.28 9.21
CA LEU A 165 6.06 17.97 9.24
C LEU A 165 4.65 18.05 9.83
N ARG A 166 4.47 18.86 10.88
CA ARG A 166 3.16 19.11 11.49
C ARG A 166 2.20 19.79 10.52
N SER A 167 2.61 20.90 9.90
CA SER A 167 1.80 21.63 8.91
C SER A 167 1.40 20.73 7.73
N LYS A 168 2.36 19.93 7.23
CA LYS A 168 2.11 18.96 6.16
C LYS A 168 1.09 17.90 6.58
N ASN A 169 1.25 17.32 7.77
CA ASN A 169 0.31 16.36 8.34
C ASN A 169 -1.08 16.96 8.59
N ASP A 170 -1.15 18.18 9.10
CA ASP A 170 -2.42 18.87 9.36
C ASP A 170 -3.16 19.17 8.05
N THR A 171 -2.44 19.49 6.96
CA THR A 171 -3.01 19.62 5.61
C THR A 171 -3.59 18.28 5.10
N PHE A 172 -2.88 17.17 5.31
CA PHE A 172 -3.42 15.83 5.00
C PHE A 172 -4.63 15.49 5.85
N ARG A 173 -4.60 15.74 7.17
CA ARG A 173 -5.73 15.50 8.08
C ARG A 173 -6.96 16.36 7.74
N PHE A 174 -6.73 17.60 7.34
CA PHE A 174 -7.77 18.48 6.83
C PHE A 174 -8.41 17.88 5.57
N THR A 175 -7.59 17.48 4.59
CA THR A 175 -8.07 16.87 3.34
C THR A 175 -8.79 15.55 3.59
N HIS A 176 -8.27 14.70 4.48
CA HIS A 176 -8.94 13.49 4.94
C HIS A 176 -10.33 13.79 5.51
N THR A 177 -10.45 14.81 6.37
CA THR A 177 -11.74 15.23 6.93
C THR A 177 -12.67 15.78 5.84
N TYR A 178 -12.13 16.48 4.84
CA TYR A 178 -12.92 17.01 3.73
C TYR A 178 -13.46 15.89 2.82
N ILE A 179 -12.61 14.91 2.47
CA ILE A 179 -13.02 13.71 1.73
C ILE A 179 -14.12 12.97 2.49
N ALA A 180 -13.96 12.77 3.80
CA ALA A 180 -15.00 12.16 4.63
C ALA A 180 -16.35 12.89 4.47
N VAL A 181 -16.36 14.22 4.57
CA VAL A 181 -17.58 15.02 4.38
C VAL A 181 -18.16 14.83 2.97
N MET A 182 -17.34 14.80 1.92
CA MET A 182 -17.82 14.54 0.57
C MET A 182 -18.44 13.13 0.43
N LEU A 183 -17.82 12.11 1.00
CA LEU A 183 -18.38 10.76 1.02
C LEU A 183 -19.73 10.71 1.74
N THR A 184 -19.90 11.47 2.83
CA THR A 184 -21.20 11.54 3.53
C THR A 184 -22.29 12.19 2.69
N LYS A 185 -21.96 13.22 1.89
CA LYS A 185 -22.92 13.85 0.97
C LYS A 185 -23.36 12.88 -0.13
N ASN A 186 -22.48 11.96 -0.51
CA ASN A 186 -22.71 10.97 -1.57
C ASN A 186 -23.08 9.58 -1.02
N ILE A 187 -23.55 9.48 0.23
CA ILE A 187 -23.80 8.19 0.88
C ILE A 187 -24.87 7.37 0.16
N ASP A 188 -25.90 8.01 -0.38
CA ASP A 188 -26.96 7.34 -1.14
C ASP A 188 -26.42 6.75 -2.45
N ASN A 189 -25.51 7.45 -3.13
CA ASN A 189 -24.86 6.95 -4.34
C ASN A 189 -23.99 5.71 -4.05
N ILE A 190 -23.25 5.75 -2.93
CA ILE A 190 -22.45 4.61 -2.47
C ILE A 190 -23.36 3.43 -2.15
N ARG A 191 -24.51 3.68 -1.49
CA ARG A 191 -25.50 2.64 -1.16
C ARG A 191 -26.01 1.95 -2.42
N ILE A 192 -26.50 2.72 -3.40
CA ILE A 192 -27.03 2.21 -4.66
C ILE A 192 -25.98 1.34 -5.37
N SER A 193 -24.73 1.81 -5.42
CA SER A 193 -23.62 1.08 -6.02
C SER A 193 -23.36 -0.27 -5.34
N LEU A 194 -23.32 -0.30 -4.01
CA LEU A 194 -23.10 -1.53 -3.23
C LEU A 194 -24.27 -2.51 -3.32
N GLU A 195 -25.51 -2.01 -3.28
CA GLU A 195 -26.71 -2.83 -3.43
C GLU A 195 -26.73 -3.50 -4.81
N GLU A 196 -26.42 -2.76 -5.87
CA GLU A 196 -26.35 -3.29 -7.23
C GLU A 196 -25.29 -4.39 -7.37
N ILE A 197 -24.09 -4.20 -6.81
CA ILE A 197 -23.03 -5.21 -6.81
C ILE A 197 -23.53 -6.47 -6.08
N ALA A 198 -24.08 -6.33 -4.88
CA ALA A 198 -24.59 -7.46 -4.10
C ALA A 198 -25.73 -8.18 -4.82
N HIS A 199 -26.67 -7.46 -5.44
CA HIS A 199 -27.77 -8.02 -6.21
C HIS A 199 -27.27 -8.79 -7.43
N ARG A 200 -26.32 -8.22 -8.19
CA ARG A 200 -25.72 -8.87 -9.35
C ARG A 200 -25.05 -10.20 -8.98
N VAL A 201 -24.25 -10.21 -7.91
CA VAL A 201 -23.56 -11.42 -7.45
C VAL A 201 -24.56 -12.47 -6.97
N ARG A 202 -25.60 -12.09 -6.22
CA ARG A 202 -26.67 -13.02 -5.81
C ARG A 202 -27.43 -13.59 -7.01
N ASN A 203 -27.75 -12.77 -8.00
CA ASN A 203 -28.44 -13.23 -9.21
C ASN A 203 -27.56 -14.21 -10.01
N ASN A 204 -26.26 -13.94 -10.11
CA ASN A 204 -25.30 -14.86 -10.72
C ASN A 204 -25.24 -16.19 -9.96
N LEU A 205 -25.21 -16.14 -8.61
CA LEU A 205 -25.26 -17.35 -7.78
C LEU A 205 -26.53 -18.16 -8.07
N HIS A 206 -27.69 -17.50 -8.07
CA HIS A 206 -28.97 -18.16 -8.29
C HIS A 206 -29.06 -18.81 -9.68
N GLN A 207 -28.65 -18.10 -10.73
CA GLN A 207 -28.61 -18.66 -12.10
C GLN A 207 -27.65 -19.85 -12.22
N LEU A 208 -26.55 -19.86 -11.46
CA LEU A 208 -25.63 -20.99 -11.42
C LEU A 208 -26.21 -22.18 -10.64
N GLU A 209 -26.93 -21.92 -9.54
CA GLU A 209 -27.65 -22.94 -8.78
C GLU A 209 -28.74 -23.60 -9.63
N GLU A 210 -29.55 -22.81 -10.35
CA GLU A 210 -30.59 -23.30 -11.25
C GLU A 210 -30.02 -24.18 -12.37
N LYS A 211 -29.05 -23.66 -13.14
CA LYS A 211 -28.41 -24.42 -14.23
C LYS A 211 -27.80 -25.72 -13.73
N ARG A 212 -27.15 -25.69 -12.55
CA ARG A 212 -26.54 -26.86 -11.96
C ARG A 212 -27.59 -27.87 -11.50
N GLY A 213 -28.71 -27.39 -10.97
CA GLY A 213 -29.88 -28.21 -10.60
C GLY A 213 -30.48 -28.91 -11.82
N GLU A 214 -30.66 -28.19 -12.93
CA GLU A 214 -31.13 -28.75 -14.21
C GLU A 214 -30.18 -29.81 -14.77
N GLU A 215 -28.87 -29.53 -14.79
CA GLU A 215 -27.85 -30.48 -15.23
C GLU A 215 -27.82 -31.75 -14.35
N LEU A 216 -27.93 -31.58 -13.03
CA LEU A 216 -28.00 -32.71 -12.10
C LEU A 216 -29.25 -33.55 -12.32
N ASN A 217 -30.42 -32.92 -12.47
CA ASN A 217 -31.68 -33.60 -12.77
C ASN A 217 -31.58 -34.39 -14.09
N CYS A 218 -31.00 -33.80 -15.14
CA CYS A 218 -30.77 -34.47 -16.41
C CYS A 218 -29.84 -35.70 -16.27
N LEU A 219 -28.78 -35.59 -15.45
CA LEU A 219 -27.88 -36.71 -15.16
C LEU A 219 -28.59 -37.81 -14.36
N LEU A 220 -29.45 -37.45 -13.40
CA LEU A 220 -30.25 -38.39 -12.62
C LEU A 220 -31.28 -39.12 -13.50
N ASP A 221 -31.96 -38.42 -14.42
CA ASP A 221 -32.88 -39.02 -15.38
C ASP A 221 -32.17 -39.99 -16.33
N LYS A 222 -30.97 -39.62 -16.82
CA LYS A 222 -30.12 -40.50 -17.63
C LYS A 222 -29.69 -41.74 -16.84
N LEU A 223 -29.33 -41.59 -15.56
CA LEU A 223 -28.98 -42.70 -14.68
C LEU A 223 -30.18 -43.63 -14.47
N TYR A 224 -31.36 -43.08 -14.22
CA TYR A 224 -32.60 -43.84 -14.05
C TYR A 224 -32.96 -44.64 -15.32
N ASN A 225 -32.90 -44.01 -16.49
CA ASN A 225 -33.15 -44.67 -17.77
C ASN A 225 -32.11 -45.77 -18.06
N LYS A 226 -30.82 -45.53 -17.77
CA LYS A 226 -29.78 -46.54 -17.92
C LYS A 226 -29.91 -47.70 -16.92
N ASN A 227 -30.39 -47.45 -15.70
CA ASN A 227 -30.74 -48.51 -14.75
C ASN A 227 -31.92 -49.36 -15.25
N LYS A 228 -32.94 -48.76 -15.88
CA LYS A 228 -34.01 -49.52 -16.54
C LYS A 228 -33.48 -50.42 -17.66
N GLU A 229 -32.56 -49.91 -18.47
CA GLU A 229 -31.91 -50.68 -19.52
C GLU A 229 -31.10 -51.85 -18.94
N GLN A 230 -30.36 -51.63 -17.86
CA GLN A 230 -29.64 -52.69 -17.13
C GLN A 230 -30.60 -53.79 -16.63
N LEU A 231 -31.75 -53.41 -16.07
CA LEU A 231 -32.79 -54.35 -15.65
C LEU A 231 -33.38 -55.13 -16.83
N ALA A 232 -33.58 -54.47 -17.98
CA ALA A 232 -34.10 -55.13 -19.18
C ALA A 232 -33.09 -56.14 -19.76
N VAL A 233 -31.80 -55.79 -19.82
CA VAL A 233 -30.73 -56.67 -20.30
C VAL A 233 -30.52 -57.85 -19.35
N SER A 234 -30.55 -57.63 -18.03
CA SER A 234 -30.35 -58.71 -17.04
C SER A 234 -31.49 -59.73 -16.97
N ARG A 235 -32.72 -59.33 -17.36
CA ARG A 235 -33.90 -60.20 -17.44
C ARG A 235 -33.96 -61.06 -18.71
N LYS A 236 -33.09 -60.83 -19.70
CA LYS A 236 -33.05 -61.68 -20.91
C LYS A 236 -32.52 -63.08 -20.57
N PRO A 237 -33.13 -64.15 -21.13
CA PRO A 237 -32.71 -65.53 -20.87
C PRO A 237 -31.32 -65.87 -21.44
N TRP A 238 -30.90 -65.17 -22.50
CA TRP A 238 -29.55 -65.28 -23.08
C TRP A 238 -28.82 -63.96 -22.81
N ARG A 239 -27.78 -64.01 -21.97
CA ARG A 239 -27.04 -62.82 -21.52
C ARG A 239 -25.84 -62.58 -22.43
N ASP A 240 -25.85 -61.47 -23.15
CA ASP A 240 -24.66 -60.98 -23.85
C ASP A 240 -23.77 -60.24 -22.85
N SER A 241 -22.61 -60.82 -22.53
CA SER A 241 -21.65 -60.25 -21.58
C SER A 241 -21.11 -58.89 -22.04
N SER A 242 -21.04 -58.66 -23.35
CA SER A 242 -20.59 -57.38 -23.92
C SER A 242 -21.60 -56.27 -23.62
N GLN A 243 -22.90 -56.53 -23.83
CA GLN A 243 -23.96 -55.54 -23.57
C GLN A 243 -24.05 -55.19 -22.07
N ILE A 244 -23.90 -56.18 -21.18
CA ILE A 244 -23.89 -55.95 -19.73
C ILE A 244 -22.71 -55.07 -19.33
N ALA A 245 -21.51 -55.34 -19.85
CA ALA A 245 -20.31 -54.56 -19.55
C ALA A 245 -20.40 -53.11 -20.06
N GLU A 246 -20.97 -52.89 -21.25
CA GLU A 246 -21.17 -51.53 -21.79
C GLU A 246 -22.16 -50.70 -20.98
N VAL A 247 -23.29 -51.30 -20.58
CA VAL A 247 -24.29 -50.63 -19.72
C VAL A 247 -23.68 -50.30 -18.36
N GLN A 248 -22.92 -51.22 -17.75
CA GLN A 248 -22.24 -51.00 -16.48
C GLN A 248 -21.20 -49.86 -16.58
N LYS A 249 -20.37 -49.86 -17.63
CA LYS A 249 -19.40 -48.79 -17.88
C LYS A 249 -20.06 -47.42 -18.06
N CYS A 250 -21.25 -47.37 -18.67
CA CYS A 250 -22.02 -46.14 -18.80
C CYS A 250 -22.59 -45.67 -17.45
N LEU A 251 -23.08 -46.59 -16.62
CA LEU A 251 -23.57 -46.29 -15.28
C LEU A 251 -22.45 -45.76 -14.37
N ASP A 252 -21.27 -46.39 -14.41
CA ASP A 252 -20.12 -45.95 -13.60
C ASP A 252 -19.66 -44.56 -14.03
N LYS A 253 -19.58 -44.28 -15.34
CA LYS A 253 -19.30 -42.93 -15.86
C LYS A 253 -20.34 -41.88 -15.42
N LEU A 254 -21.63 -42.24 -15.39
CA LEU A 254 -22.70 -41.35 -14.93
C LEU A 254 -22.60 -41.07 -13.43
N LYS A 255 -22.33 -42.10 -12.61
CA LYS A 255 -22.09 -41.94 -11.16
C LYS A 255 -20.88 -41.04 -10.89
N CYS A 256 -19.74 -41.30 -11.55
CA CYS A 256 -18.57 -40.44 -11.42
C CYS A 256 -18.86 -38.99 -11.83
N ARG A 257 -19.65 -38.76 -12.88
CA ARG A 257 -20.08 -37.41 -13.28
C ARG A 257 -20.94 -36.73 -12.20
N ILE A 258 -21.91 -37.43 -11.65
CA ILE A 258 -22.78 -36.92 -10.56
C ILE A 258 -21.95 -36.61 -9.30
N GLU A 259 -20.98 -37.45 -8.96
CA GLU A 259 -20.08 -37.24 -7.84
C GLU A 259 -19.15 -36.04 -8.06
N SER A 260 -18.57 -35.92 -9.26
CA SER A 260 -17.72 -34.79 -9.65
C SER A 260 -18.48 -33.47 -9.84
N HIS A 261 -19.81 -33.53 -10.02
CA HIS A 261 -20.67 -32.35 -10.17
C HIS A 261 -20.70 -31.49 -8.90
N LYS A 262 -20.03 -31.89 -7.81
CA LYS A 262 -20.00 -31.25 -6.48
C LYS A 262 -19.02 -30.08 -6.31
N GLU A 263 -17.97 -29.92 -7.11
CA GLU A 263 -16.85 -29.04 -6.71
C GLU A 263 -16.52 -27.87 -7.64
N GLY A 264 -16.11 -26.74 -7.03
CA GLY A 264 -15.38 -25.64 -7.67
C GLY A 264 -16.15 -24.32 -7.80
N VAL A 265 -16.92 -24.15 -8.87
CA VAL A 265 -17.43 -22.83 -9.32
C VAL A 265 -18.54 -22.27 -8.42
N LEU A 266 -19.44 -23.12 -7.90
CA LEU A 266 -20.51 -22.66 -7.02
C LEU A 266 -19.98 -22.18 -5.67
N ALA A 267 -18.99 -22.87 -5.11
CA ALA A 267 -18.37 -22.48 -3.84
C ALA A 267 -17.73 -21.09 -3.96
N ARG A 268 -17.07 -20.82 -5.09
CA ARG A 268 -16.45 -19.53 -5.40
C ARG A 268 -17.45 -18.37 -5.42
N VAL A 269 -18.54 -18.50 -6.18
CA VAL A 269 -19.55 -17.43 -6.29
C VAL A 269 -20.33 -17.27 -4.99
N LYS A 270 -20.47 -18.35 -4.20
CA LYS A 270 -21.06 -18.29 -2.86
C LYS A 270 -20.18 -17.50 -1.89
N GLU A 271 -18.87 -17.74 -1.86
CA GLU A 271 -17.92 -16.95 -1.07
C GLU A 271 -17.94 -15.47 -1.46
N GLU A 272 -18.04 -15.17 -2.76
CA GLU A 272 -18.18 -13.80 -3.26
C GLU A 272 -19.51 -13.16 -2.83
N ALA A 273 -20.62 -13.88 -2.91
CA ALA A 273 -21.91 -13.41 -2.42
C ALA A 273 -21.86 -13.11 -0.92
N ASP A 274 -21.25 -13.99 -0.12
CA ASP A 274 -21.11 -13.82 1.32
C ASP A 274 -20.26 -12.59 1.67
N TYR A 275 -19.14 -12.37 0.96
CA TYR A 275 -18.31 -11.18 1.12
C TYR A 275 -19.08 -9.88 0.86
N TRP A 276 -19.78 -9.77 -0.29
CA TRP A 276 -20.54 -8.56 -0.61
C TRP A 276 -21.74 -8.36 0.33
N ASN A 277 -22.34 -9.44 0.82
CA ASN A 277 -23.38 -9.37 1.86
C ASN A 277 -22.83 -8.82 3.18
N GLU A 278 -21.63 -9.24 3.59
CA GLU A 278 -20.96 -8.72 4.77
C GLU A 278 -20.60 -7.25 4.60
N LYS A 279 -20.03 -6.86 3.45
CA LYS A 279 -19.71 -5.47 3.13
C LYS A 279 -20.95 -4.57 3.13
N LEU A 280 -22.06 -5.04 2.57
CA LEU A 280 -23.32 -4.31 2.60
C LEU A 280 -23.85 -4.15 4.04
N LYS A 281 -23.70 -5.15 4.90
CA LYS A 281 -24.06 -5.05 6.32
C LYS A 281 -23.20 -4.03 7.06
N GLU A 282 -21.87 -4.06 6.87
CA GLU A 282 -20.95 -3.07 7.42
C GLU A 282 -21.34 -1.65 7.00
N PHE A 283 -21.58 -1.45 5.69
CA PHE A 283 -22.00 -0.16 5.16
C PHE A 283 -23.34 0.31 5.75
N ASN A 284 -24.33 -0.57 5.87
CA ASN A 284 -25.65 -0.24 6.41
C ASN A 284 -25.59 0.20 7.89
N GLN A 285 -24.63 -0.29 8.68
CA GLN A 285 -24.42 0.20 10.05
C GLN A 285 -23.93 1.65 10.05
N ILE A 286 -23.04 1.99 9.11
CA ILE A 286 -22.55 3.35 8.92
C ILE A 286 -23.69 4.26 8.44
N ASP A 287 -24.43 3.86 7.40
CA ASP A 287 -25.58 4.61 6.86
C ASP A 287 -26.66 4.86 7.92
N LYS A 288 -26.98 3.85 8.75
CA LYS A 288 -27.92 4.02 9.86
C LYS A 288 -27.46 5.09 10.85
N THR A 289 -26.18 5.10 11.19
CA THR A 289 -25.61 6.11 12.09
C THR A 289 -25.79 7.52 11.53
N PHE A 290 -25.65 7.69 10.21
CA PHE A 290 -25.91 8.98 9.56
C PHE A 290 -27.38 9.37 9.56
N LYS A 291 -28.28 8.42 9.28
CA LYS A 291 -29.73 8.65 9.34
C LYS A 291 -30.14 9.12 10.73
N ASP A 292 -29.70 8.43 11.78
CA ASP A 292 -29.97 8.80 13.17
C ASP A 292 -29.45 10.22 13.50
N LEU A 293 -28.23 10.56 13.07
CA LEU A 293 -27.65 11.90 13.27
C LEU A 293 -28.38 13.00 12.47
N ASN A 294 -28.83 12.69 11.25
CA ASN A 294 -29.60 13.61 10.41
C ASN A 294 -30.98 13.90 11.03
N GLU A 295 -31.67 12.88 11.55
CA GLU A 295 -32.95 13.04 12.24
C GLU A 295 -32.83 13.90 13.50
N ILE A 296 -31.77 13.70 14.29
CA ILE A 296 -31.52 14.52 15.48
C ILE A 296 -31.25 15.97 15.08
N GLU A 297 -30.42 16.20 14.06
CA GLU A 297 -30.14 17.56 13.58
C GLU A 297 -31.42 18.26 13.09
N GLN A 298 -32.26 17.56 12.32
CA GLN A 298 -33.51 18.11 11.82
C GLN A 298 -34.42 18.54 12.98
N LYS A 299 -34.60 17.69 14.00
CA LYS A 299 -35.38 18.03 15.21
C LYS A 299 -34.81 19.25 15.94
N VAL A 300 -33.49 19.37 16.04
CA VAL A 300 -32.84 20.52 16.68
C VAL A 300 -33.05 21.80 15.85
N ARG A 301 -32.98 21.71 14.52
CA ARG A 301 -33.25 22.86 13.62
C ARG A 301 -34.70 23.30 13.67
N GLU A 302 -35.65 22.38 13.70
CA GLU A 302 -37.09 22.68 13.88
C GLU A 302 -37.36 23.38 15.23
N GLN A 303 -36.72 22.91 16.30
CA GLN A 303 -36.79 23.56 17.62
C GLN A 303 -36.16 24.95 17.61
N GLN A 304 -35.03 25.13 16.92
CA GLN A 304 -34.37 26.43 16.76
C GLN A 304 -35.21 27.40 15.95
N GLN A 305 -35.85 26.96 14.86
CA GLN A 305 -36.76 27.78 14.07
C GLN A 305 -37.99 28.20 14.89
N THR A 306 -38.59 27.26 15.64
CA THR A 306 -39.68 27.57 16.56
C THR A 306 -39.25 28.61 17.59
N TYR A 307 -38.07 28.43 18.18
CA TYR A 307 -37.46 29.39 19.11
C TYR A 307 -37.27 30.77 18.45
N LEU A 308 -36.69 30.84 17.25
CA LEU A 308 -36.47 32.11 16.54
C LEU A 308 -37.79 32.83 16.21
N SER A 309 -38.84 32.08 15.83
CA SER A 309 -40.17 32.67 15.55
C SER A 309 -40.85 33.29 16.78
N LEU A 310 -40.53 32.81 17.98
CA LEU A 310 -41.04 33.33 19.25
C LEU A 310 -40.26 34.57 19.74
N ARG A 311 -39.10 34.87 19.12
CA ARG A 311 -38.25 36.02 19.48
C ARG A 311 -38.85 37.36 19.07
N ASP A 312 -39.67 37.36 18.02
CA ASP A 312 -40.28 38.57 17.45
C ASP A 312 -41.55 39.03 18.21
N THR A 313 -42.08 38.20 19.11
CA THR A 313 -43.22 38.53 19.97
C THR A 313 -42.75 38.92 21.37
N GLU A 314 -42.78 40.22 21.69
CA GLU A 314 -42.60 40.86 23.02
C GLU A 314 -42.03 39.97 24.15
N ILE A 315 -40.72 39.70 24.13
CA ILE A 315 -40.05 38.97 25.22
C ILE A 315 -39.85 39.92 26.42
N PRO A 316 -40.31 39.56 27.64
CA PRO A 316 -40.04 40.32 28.85
C PRO A 316 -38.53 40.44 29.14
N PRO A 317 -38.01 41.62 29.54
CA PRO A 317 -36.57 41.85 29.78
C PRO A 317 -35.94 40.86 30.77
N THR A 318 -36.73 40.38 31.74
CA THR A 318 -36.31 39.43 32.78
C THR A 318 -35.99 38.03 32.25
N LYS A 319 -36.50 37.64 31.08
CA LYS A 319 -36.25 36.32 30.47
C LYS A 319 -35.15 36.34 29.40
N ARG A 320 -34.63 37.51 29.01
CA ARG A 320 -33.65 37.67 27.93
C ARG A 320 -32.39 36.81 28.09
N ARG A 321 -31.87 36.68 29.31
CA ARG A 321 -30.71 35.80 29.62
C ARG A 321 -31.00 34.31 29.39
N CYS A 322 -32.20 33.84 29.73
CA CYS A 322 -32.61 32.46 29.49
C CYS A 322 -32.76 32.18 28.00
N TRP A 323 -33.26 33.17 27.24
CA TRP A 323 -33.32 33.12 25.78
C TRP A 323 -31.91 33.04 25.17
N GLU A 324 -30.99 33.94 25.51
CA GLU A 324 -29.60 33.88 25.02
C GLU A 324 -28.90 32.56 25.37
N HIS A 325 -29.20 31.99 26.55
CA HIS A 325 -28.69 30.67 26.94
C HIS A 325 -29.24 29.54 26.07
N MET A 326 -30.53 29.58 25.72
CA MET A 326 -31.16 28.62 24.80
C MET A 326 -30.57 28.70 23.39
N GLU A 327 -30.32 29.91 22.86
CA GLU A 327 -29.67 30.11 21.57
C GLU A 327 -28.25 29.52 21.56
N LYS A 328 -27.45 29.79 22.60
CA LYS A 328 -26.14 29.17 22.78
C LYS A 328 -26.22 27.65 22.87
N MET A 329 -27.21 27.11 23.59
CA MET A 329 -27.42 25.66 23.68
C MET A 329 -27.73 25.04 22.32
N PHE A 330 -28.58 25.65 21.50
CA PHE A 330 -28.88 25.15 20.15
C PHE A 330 -27.63 25.16 19.26
N ASN A 331 -26.87 26.26 19.28
CA ASN A 331 -25.63 26.35 18.50
C ASN A 331 -24.60 25.30 18.96
N THR A 332 -24.40 25.14 20.27
CA THR A 332 -23.48 24.12 20.83
C THR A 332 -23.92 22.70 20.45
N LYS A 333 -25.23 22.42 20.46
CA LYS A 333 -25.76 21.11 20.03
C LYS A 333 -25.54 20.86 18.54
N LEU A 334 -25.75 21.86 17.68
CA LEU A 334 -25.51 21.75 16.25
C LEU A 334 -24.03 21.55 15.95
N GLU A 335 -23.14 22.29 16.60
CA GLU A 335 -21.67 22.10 16.50
C GLU A 335 -21.26 20.69 16.91
N HIS A 336 -21.79 20.19 18.02
CA HIS A 336 -21.53 18.82 18.47
C HIS A 336 -22.04 17.76 17.47
N LEU A 337 -23.22 17.98 16.86
CA LEU A 337 -23.75 17.09 15.83
C LEU A 337 -22.90 17.11 14.56
N GLU A 338 -22.41 18.28 14.13
CA GLU A 338 -21.48 18.38 13.01
C GLU A 338 -20.18 17.61 13.27
N GLU A 339 -19.64 17.70 14.48
CA GLU A 339 -18.44 16.95 14.86
C GLU A 339 -18.68 15.44 14.81
N ARG A 340 -19.79 14.96 15.39
CA ARG A 340 -20.18 13.54 15.32
C ARG A 340 -20.40 13.05 13.88
N LYS A 341 -20.95 13.89 13.00
CA LYS A 341 -21.07 13.56 11.57
C LYS A 341 -19.72 13.47 10.87
N LYS A 342 -18.79 14.37 11.19
CA LYS A 342 -17.40 14.30 10.68
C LYS A 342 -16.72 13.02 11.15
N GLU A 343 -16.91 12.62 12.41
CA GLU A 343 -16.39 11.36 12.95
C GLU A 343 -16.99 10.14 12.26
N ALA A 344 -18.31 10.09 12.10
CA ALA A 344 -18.98 9.04 11.32
C ALA A 344 -18.48 9.02 9.87
N GLY A 345 -18.16 10.18 9.28
CA GLY A 345 -17.58 10.30 7.94
C GLY A 345 -16.22 9.63 7.82
N ARG A 346 -15.42 9.65 8.89
CA ARG A 346 -14.14 8.92 8.93
C ARG A 346 -14.34 7.42 8.91
N ALA A 347 -15.47 6.90 9.40
CA ALA A 347 -15.79 5.48 9.28
C ALA A 347 -15.98 5.04 7.81
N LEU A 348 -16.50 5.91 6.94
CA LEU A 348 -16.55 5.64 5.49
C LEU A 348 -15.15 5.54 4.88
N LEU A 349 -14.23 6.42 5.29
CA LEU A 349 -12.83 6.31 4.87
C LEU A 349 -12.21 4.99 5.33
N SER A 350 -12.43 4.59 6.58
CA SER A 350 -12.01 3.28 7.08
C SER A 350 -12.60 2.14 6.26
N PHE A 351 -13.91 2.20 5.95
CA PHE A 351 -14.60 1.20 5.13
C PHE A 351 -13.96 1.01 3.74
N PHE A 352 -13.54 2.10 3.08
CA PHE A 352 -12.84 2.03 1.80
C PHE A 352 -11.35 1.66 1.91
N SER A 353 -10.72 1.97 3.05
CA SER A 353 -9.25 1.91 3.24
C SER A 353 -8.70 0.64 3.89
N VAL A 354 -9.56 -0.28 4.33
CA VAL A 354 -9.10 -1.60 4.80
C VAL A 354 -8.26 -2.24 3.69
N ARG A 355 -6.95 -2.34 3.95
CA ARG A 355 -5.97 -2.98 3.06
C ARG A 355 -6.26 -4.48 2.96
N GLY A 356 -7.07 -4.81 1.98
CA GLY A 356 -7.06 -6.08 1.28
C GLY A 356 -7.17 -5.74 -0.20
N PRO A 357 -6.42 -6.40 -1.09
CA PRO A 357 -6.75 -6.28 -2.49
C PRO A 357 -8.22 -6.73 -2.68
N ASP A 358 -8.94 -6.08 -3.59
CA ASP A 358 -10.34 -6.41 -3.97
C ASP A 358 -10.52 -7.88 -4.41
N HIS A 359 -9.40 -8.51 -4.64
CA HIS A 359 -9.14 -9.90 -4.81
C HIS A 359 -9.62 -10.74 -3.62
N ILE A 360 -10.80 -11.34 -3.80
CA ILE A 360 -11.21 -12.52 -3.02
C ILE A 360 -10.12 -13.57 -3.22
N PHE A 361 -9.43 -13.89 -2.12
CA PHE A 361 -8.39 -14.88 -2.15
C PHE A 361 -8.97 -16.26 -1.97
N TYR A 362 -8.79 -17.07 -2.99
CA TYR A 362 -9.11 -18.49 -2.98
C TYR A 362 -7.88 -19.29 -2.58
N LYS A 363 -8.10 -20.54 -2.16
CA LYS A 363 -7.03 -21.48 -1.82
C LYS A 363 -7.28 -22.80 -2.50
N ASP A 364 -6.28 -23.29 -3.22
CA ASP A 364 -6.26 -24.63 -3.80
C ASP A 364 -5.02 -25.41 -3.32
N SER A 365 -4.72 -26.53 -3.98
CA SER A 365 -3.57 -27.39 -3.69
C SER A 365 -2.22 -26.75 -4.01
N ILE A 366 -2.17 -25.64 -4.76
CA ILE A 366 -0.95 -24.95 -5.20
C ILE A 366 -0.62 -23.79 -4.27
N GLY A 367 -1.64 -23.01 -3.86
CA GLY A 367 -1.42 -21.89 -2.96
C GLY A 367 -2.62 -20.96 -2.81
N ARG A 368 -2.35 -19.77 -2.25
CA ARG A 368 -3.33 -18.69 -2.16
C ARG A 368 -3.28 -17.87 -3.45
N TYR A 369 -4.42 -17.72 -4.10
CA TYR A 369 -4.53 -16.98 -5.36
C TYR A 369 -5.75 -16.08 -5.37
N TYR A 370 -5.79 -15.12 -6.27
CA TYR A 370 -6.99 -14.35 -6.56
C TYR A 370 -7.33 -14.38 -8.04
N VAL A 371 -8.51 -13.90 -8.39
CA VAL A 371 -8.91 -13.75 -9.79
C VAL A 371 -8.96 -12.27 -10.15
N ASP A 372 -8.22 -11.88 -11.19
CA ASP A 372 -8.20 -10.51 -11.70
C ASP A 372 -9.48 -10.16 -12.49
N GLU A 373 -9.59 -8.89 -12.93
CA GLU A 373 -10.73 -8.35 -13.67
C GLU A 373 -11.00 -9.08 -15.01
N TYR A 374 -10.00 -9.83 -15.50
CA TYR A 374 -10.02 -10.55 -16.78
C TYR A 374 -10.20 -12.06 -16.62
N GLY A 375 -10.26 -12.56 -15.38
CA GLY A 375 -10.50 -13.96 -15.06
C GLY A 375 -9.24 -14.80 -14.84
N HIS A 376 -8.03 -14.22 -14.82
CA HIS A 376 -6.79 -14.94 -14.58
C HIS A 376 -6.62 -15.30 -13.10
N LYS A 377 -6.13 -16.51 -12.82
CA LYS A 377 -5.67 -16.87 -11.48
C LYS A 377 -4.29 -16.27 -11.25
N VAL A 378 -4.17 -15.42 -10.24
CA VAL A 378 -2.91 -14.81 -9.83
C VAL A 378 -2.51 -15.38 -8.48
N TYR A 379 -1.44 -16.16 -8.46
CA TYR A 379 -0.91 -16.77 -7.24
C TYR A 379 0.07 -15.83 -6.56
N CYS A 380 -0.14 -15.58 -5.27
CA CYS A 380 0.72 -14.72 -4.48
C CYS A 380 1.71 -15.57 -3.67
N TYR A 381 3.00 -15.46 -4.00
CA TYR A 381 4.10 -16.10 -3.28
C TYR A 381 4.95 -15.05 -2.56
N ASP A 382 5.77 -15.49 -1.60
CA ASP A 382 6.65 -14.63 -0.80
C ASP A 382 5.95 -13.40 -0.20
N TYR A 383 4.77 -13.60 0.38
CA TYR A 383 3.97 -12.55 1.01
C TYR A 383 3.56 -11.41 0.05
N GLY A 384 3.45 -11.70 -1.26
CA GLY A 384 3.05 -10.72 -2.28
C GLY A 384 4.22 -10.03 -2.98
N LEU A 385 5.46 -10.44 -2.71
CA LEU A 385 6.64 -9.98 -3.43
C LEU A 385 6.72 -10.55 -4.84
N ASN A 386 6.23 -11.78 -5.02
CA ASN A 386 6.22 -12.46 -6.31
C ASN A 386 4.78 -12.83 -6.67
N MET A 387 4.32 -12.37 -7.84
CA MET A 387 2.98 -12.66 -8.36
C MET A 387 3.10 -13.48 -9.64
N TYR A 388 2.38 -14.60 -9.70
CA TYR A 388 2.40 -15.49 -10.87
C TYR A 388 1.02 -15.52 -11.51
N HIS A 389 0.95 -15.09 -12.76
CA HIS A 389 -0.25 -15.18 -13.58
C HIS A 389 -0.30 -16.55 -14.25
N VAL A 390 -1.46 -17.20 -14.19
CA VAL A 390 -1.73 -18.36 -15.05
C VAL A 390 -2.23 -17.84 -16.39
N ASP A 391 -1.52 -18.20 -17.46
CA ASP A 391 -1.89 -17.81 -18.82
C ASP A 391 -3.04 -18.66 -19.39
N CYS A 392 -3.47 -18.34 -20.60
CA CYS A 392 -4.55 -19.05 -21.29
C CYS A 392 -4.20 -20.51 -21.69
N LYS A 393 -2.93 -20.91 -21.55
CA LYS A 393 -2.45 -22.28 -21.81
C LYS A 393 -2.31 -23.09 -20.51
N GLY A 394 -2.46 -22.45 -19.35
CA GLY A 394 -2.28 -23.05 -18.03
C GLY A 394 -0.83 -23.02 -17.53
N GLU A 395 0.03 -22.20 -18.12
CA GLU A 395 1.43 -22.01 -17.76
C GLU A 395 1.58 -20.82 -16.79
N PHE A 396 2.53 -20.94 -15.84
CA PHE A 396 2.83 -19.87 -14.89
C PHE A 396 3.79 -18.86 -15.50
N PHE A 397 3.37 -17.60 -15.55
CA PHE A 397 4.22 -16.46 -15.90
C PHE A 397 4.41 -15.57 -14.68
N GLU A 398 5.67 -15.32 -14.30
CA GLU A 398 6.00 -14.37 -13.26
C GLU A 398 5.69 -12.96 -13.77
N ALA A 399 4.76 -12.25 -13.13
CA ALA A 399 4.54 -10.85 -13.38
C ALA A 399 5.68 -10.08 -12.70
N HIS A 400 6.78 -9.92 -13.42
CA HIS A 400 7.82 -9.02 -12.99
C HIS A 400 7.30 -7.58 -13.09
N ASP A 401 6.99 -6.97 -11.94
CA ASP A 401 6.73 -5.53 -11.81
C ASP A 401 8.01 -4.68 -12.06
N THR A 402 9.05 -5.25 -12.68
CA THR A 402 10.30 -4.58 -13.04
C THR A 402 10.32 -4.04 -14.47
N GLU A 403 9.34 -4.36 -15.32
CA GLU A 403 9.19 -3.69 -16.61
C GLU A 403 8.71 -2.25 -16.38
N ALA A 404 9.52 -1.26 -16.78
CA ALA A 404 9.14 0.14 -16.70
C ALA A 404 7.91 0.39 -17.60
N TYR A 405 6.74 0.50 -16.98
CA TYR A 405 5.50 0.82 -17.66
C TYR A 405 5.15 2.31 -17.45
N TYR A 406 4.47 2.86 -18.44
CA TYR A 406 4.09 4.26 -18.48
C TYR A 406 2.59 4.37 -18.72
N TYR A 407 2.02 5.52 -18.35
CA TYR A 407 0.62 5.84 -18.62
C TYR A 407 0.54 7.03 -19.58
N ASP A 408 -0.37 6.95 -20.53
CA ASP A 408 -0.86 8.10 -21.27
C ASP A 408 -2.38 8.06 -21.39
N ILE A 409 -2.94 8.97 -22.18
CA ILE A 409 -4.38 9.10 -22.45
C ILE A 409 -5.04 7.80 -22.95
N ASN A 410 -4.25 6.87 -23.51
CA ASN A 410 -4.72 5.61 -24.08
C ASN A 410 -4.47 4.41 -23.15
N GLY A 411 -3.94 4.64 -21.94
CA GLY A 411 -3.78 3.62 -20.89
C GLY A 411 -2.34 3.22 -20.61
N ARG A 412 -2.16 2.05 -19.99
CA ARG A 412 -0.85 1.48 -19.65
C ARG A 412 -0.13 1.01 -20.92
N TYR A 413 1.10 1.47 -21.13
CA TYR A 413 1.97 1.00 -22.20
C TYR A 413 3.37 0.65 -21.71
N VAL A 414 4.02 -0.23 -22.45
CA VAL A 414 5.44 -0.60 -22.31
C VAL A 414 6.15 -0.16 -23.59
N ILE A 415 7.39 0.30 -23.47
CA ILE A 415 8.22 0.64 -24.61
C ILE A 415 8.89 -0.64 -25.08
N ASP A 416 8.59 -1.07 -26.31
CA ASP A 416 9.18 -2.26 -26.92
C ASP A 416 10.67 -2.04 -27.25
N GLU A 417 11.40 -3.10 -27.60
CA GLU A 417 12.85 -3.03 -27.93
C GLU A 417 13.15 -2.04 -29.07
N ASN A 418 12.16 -1.75 -29.92
CA ASN A 418 12.23 -0.81 -31.04
C ASN A 418 11.89 0.64 -30.66
N GLY A 419 11.58 0.94 -29.39
CA GLY A 419 11.18 2.27 -28.93
C GLY A 419 9.70 2.60 -29.12
N ASP A 420 8.91 1.67 -29.66
CA ASP A 420 7.48 1.86 -29.93
C ASP A 420 6.62 1.64 -28.67
N LYS A 421 5.59 2.48 -28.51
CA LYS A 421 4.60 2.31 -27.44
C LYS A 421 3.71 1.10 -27.74
N THR A 422 3.72 0.16 -26.81
CA THR A 422 2.92 -1.06 -26.89
C THR A 422 1.99 -1.15 -25.68
N TYR A 423 0.69 -1.04 -25.92
CA TYR A 423 -0.34 -1.07 -24.88
C TYR A 423 -0.65 -2.53 -24.55
N LYS A 424 -0.46 -2.92 -23.29
CA LYS A 424 -0.69 -4.29 -22.81
C LYS A 424 -1.23 -4.26 -21.39
N ILE A 425 -2.31 -5.02 -21.15
CA ILE A 425 -3.06 -4.98 -19.90
C ILE A 425 -2.54 -6.05 -18.92
N ALA A 426 -2.24 -7.26 -19.41
CA ALA A 426 -1.65 -8.37 -18.66
C ALA A 426 -0.72 -9.24 -19.55
N PRO A 427 0.16 -10.11 -18.99
CA PRO A 427 1.17 -10.87 -19.75
C PRO A 427 0.61 -11.72 -20.90
N CYS A 428 -0.61 -12.24 -20.73
CA CYS A 428 -1.34 -13.07 -21.69
C CYS A 428 -2.37 -12.31 -22.54
N THR A 429 -2.55 -10.99 -22.33
CA THR A 429 -3.41 -10.15 -23.18
C THR A 429 -2.67 -9.71 -24.43
N SER A 430 -3.45 -9.36 -25.44
CA SER A 430 -2.98 -8.81 -26.69
C SER A 430 -2.24 -7.51 -26.46
N SER A 431 -1.11 -7.38 -27.12
CA SER A 431 -0.44 -6.10 -27.28
C SER A 431 -1.12 -5.29 -28.39
N TYR A 432 -1.31 -4.00 -28.17
CA TYR A 432 -1.83 -3.05 -29.14
C TYR A 432 -0.79 -1.97 -29.43
N ARG A 433 -0.73 -1.48 -30.67
CA ARG A 433 0.12 -0.36 -31.08
C ARG A 433 -0.75 0.70 -31.74
N MET A 434 -0.39 1.96 -31.56
CA MET A 434 -1.04 3.06 -32.27
C MET A 434 -0.51 3.12 -33.70
N VAL A 435 -1.41 2.92 -34.66
CA VAL A 435 -1.14 3.10 -36.10
C VAL A 435 -2.23 4.02 -36.61
N ASP A 436 -1.87 5.16 -37.20
CA ASP A 436 -2.81 6.17 -37.72
C ASP A 436 -3.90 6.58 -36.71
N ASP A 437 -3.50 6.88 -35.47
CA ASP A 437 -4.38 7.23 -34.34
C ASP A 437 -5.41 6.16 -33.95
N LEU A 438 -5.26 4.91 -34.43
CA LEU A 438 -6.10 3.77 -34.10
C LEU A 438 -5.28 2.69 -33.36
N LEU A 439 -5.83 2.20 -32.24
CA LEU A 439 -5.28 1.06 -31.50
C LEU A 439 -5.40 -0.21 -32.34
N THR A 440 -4.29 -0.59 -32.96
CA THR A 440 -4.21 -1.76 -33.84
C THR A 440 -3.62 -2.93 -33.06
N LYS A 441 -4.36 -4.02 -33.00
CA LYS A 441 -3.99 -5.26 -32.30
C LYS A 441 -2.77 -5.90 -32.97
N CYS A 442 -1.68 -6.06 -32.23
CA CYS A 442 -0.41 -6.60 -32.75
C CYS A 442 -0.31 -8.13 -32.57
N THR A 443 -1.00 -8.71 -31.59
CA THR A 443 -0.95 -10.15 -31.30
C THR A 443 -2.35 -10.76 -31.32
N VAL A 444 -2.47 -11.97 -31.88
CA VAL A 444 -3.70 -12.75 -31.88
C VAL A 444 -3.80 -13.51 -30.55
N ASP A 445 -4.65 -13.02 -29.64
CA ASP A 445 -5.03 -13.78 -28.45
C ASP A 445 -6.29 -14.61 -28.69
N CYS A 446 -6.66 -15.42 -27.69
CA CYS A 446 -7.92 -16.16 -27.70
C CYS A 446 -9.16 -15.31 -27.34
N GLY A 447 -9.07 -13.97 -27.43
CA GLY A 447 -10.17 -13.03 -27.19
C GLY A 447 -10.42 -12.61 -25.73
N HIS A 448 -9.51 -12.88 -24.79
CA HIS A 448 -9.63 -12.45 -23.37
C HIS A 448 -9.35 -10.97 -23.15
N SER A 449 -8.61 -10.35 -24.07
CA SER A 449 -8.21 -8.94 -23.95
C SER A 449 -9.39 -7.98 -24.05
N GLU A 450 -10.51 -8.44 -24.61
CA GLU A 450 -11.67 -7.61 -24.95
C GLU A 450 -12.93 -8.03 -24.15
N ARG A 451 -13.04 -9.30 -23.76
CA ARG A 451 -14.16 -9.86 -22.97
C ARG A 451 -13.80 -11.21 -22.35
N GLN A 452 -14.46 -11.60 -21.26
CA GLN A 452 -14.34 -12.97 -20.72
C GLN A 452 -14.75 -14.00 -21.77
N ASN A 453 -13.81 -14.87 -22.18
CA ASN A 453 -14.08 -15.93 -23.13
C ASN A 453 -14.57 -17.19 -22.40
N LYS A 454 -15.86 -17.50 -22.54
CA LYS A 454 -16.51 -18.70 -21.93
C LYS A 454 -15.91 -20.04 -22.36
N SER A 455 -15.19 -20.09 -23.49
CA SER A 455 -14.53 -21.30 -23.98
C SER A 455 -13.16 -21.54 -23.36
N CYS A 456 -12.60 -20.53 -22.70
CA CYS A 456 -11.38 -20.66 -21.94
C CYS A 456 -11.72 -21.01 -20.51
N LYS A 457 -11.44 -22.26 -20.16
CA LYS A 457 -11.29 -22.66 -18.78
C LYS A 457 -9.78 -22.70 -18.55
N MET A 458 -9.26 -21.72 -17.80
CA MET A 458 -7.90 -21.75 -17.27
C MET A 458 -7.83 -22.82 -16.17
N ASP A 459 -8.07 -24.05 -16.58
CA ASP A 459 -7.85 -25.26 -15.80
C ASP A 459 -6.40 -25.67 -16.03
N ILE A 460 -5.66 -25.79 -14.93
CA ILE A 460 -4.26 -26.22 -14.94
C ILE A 460 -4.18 -27.58 -15.63
N ARG A 461 -3.40 -27.67 -16.71
CA ARG A 461 -3.18 -28.95 -17.40
C ARG A 461 -2.32 -29.84 -16.51
N HIS A 462 -2.98 -30.82 -15.89
CA HIS A 462 -2.41 -31.97 -15.19
C HIS A 462 -1.65 -31.72 -13.88
N CYS A 463 -2.26 -32.11 -12.75
CA CYS A 463 -1.63 -32.31 -11.43
C CYS A 463 -0.65 -33.52 -11.38
N GLY A 464 0.04 -33.83 -12.47
CA GLY A 464 0.85 -35.04 -12.61
C GLY A 464 2.33 -34.82 -12.91
N ASP A 465 2.70 -33.63 -13.38
CA ASP A 465 4.10 -33.30 -13.65
C ASP A 465 4.59 -32.36 -12.55
N ASP A 466 5.77 -32.65 -12.01
CA ASP A 466 6.47 -31.83 -11.02
C ASP A 466 6.36 -30.36 -11.42
N ILE A 467 5.53 -29.61 -10.68
CA ILE A 467 5.44 -28.16 -10.81
C ILE A 467 6.84 -27.64 -10.50
N GLN A 468 7.61 -27.34 -11.55
CA GLN A 468 8.87 -26.64 -11.40
C GLN A 468 8.54 -25.21 -11.02
N VAL A 469 8.28 -25.00 -9.72
CA VAL A 469 8.48 -23.70 -9.09
C VAL A 469 9.91 -23.30 -9.47
N PRO A 470 10.13 -22.13 -10.10
CA PRO A 470 11.46 -21.70 -10.48
C PRO A 470 12.35 -21.74 -9.24
N LYS A 471 13.49 -22.45 -9.32
CA LYS A 471 14.49 -22.40 -8.24
C LYS A 471 14.92 -20.95 -8.08
N ILE A 472 14.68 -20.42 -6.88
CA ILE A 472 15.07 -19.08 -6.43
C ILE A 472 16.50 -18.79 -6.92
N LYS A 473 16.65 -17.89 -7.89
CA LYS A 473 17.95 -17.28 -8.13
C LYS A 473 18.19 -16.36 -6.95
N MET A 474 19.08 -16.76 -6.03
CA MET A 474 19.57 -15.86 -5.00
C MET A 474 20.08 -14.59 -5.69
N GLN A 475 19.38 -13.48 -5.51
CA GLN A 475 19.91 -12.20 -5.92
C GLN A 475 21.21 -11.99 -5.17
N ASN A 476 22.27 -11.72 -5.91
CA ASN A 476 23.60 -11.49 -5.35
C ASN A 476 23.58 -10.13 -4.65
N ILE A 477 23.32 -10.10 -3.33
CA ILE A 477 23.35 -8.89 -2.48
C ILE A 477 24.81 -8.45 -2.23
N LYS A 478 25.63 -8.43 -3.28
CA LYS A 478 27.00 -7.89 -3.29
C LYS A 478 27.05 -6.39 -3.59
N GLY A 479 25.89 -5.74 -3.74
CA GLY A 479 25.83 -4.28 -3.76
C GLY A 479 26.15 -3.73 -2.37
N THR A 480 27.31 -3.11 -2.20
CA THR A 480 27.63 -2.38 -0.96
C THR A 480 26.67 -1.20 -0.83
N LEU A 481 25.98 -1.11 0.32
CA LEU A 481 25.26 0.10 0.72
C LEU A 481 26.19 1.30 0.61
N SER A 482 25.68 2.45 0.17
CA SER A 482 26.47 3.68 0.17
C SER A 482 26.97 3.97 1.58
N LYS A 483 28.16 4.57 1.70
CA LYS A 483 28.77 4.88 3.00
C LYS A 483 27.83 5.70 3.89
N GLU A 484 27.07 6.61 3.27
CA GLU A 484 26.06 7.45 3.92
C GLU A 484 24.87 6.64 4.46
N THR A 485 24.33 5.71 3.66
CA THR A 485 23.21 4.85 4.10
C THR A 485 23.65 3.89 5.19
N ALA A 486 24.85 3.32 5.09
CA ALA A 486 25.43 2.47 6.12
C ALA A 486 25.62 3.24 7.44
N LEU A 487 26.17 4.46 7.38
CA LEU A 487 26.31 5.34 8.55
C LEU A 487 24.95 5.66 9.18
N TYR A 488 23.96 6.04 8.37
CA TYR A 488 22.62 6.35 8.87
C TYR A 488 21.98 5.16 9.59
N LEU A 489 22.03 3.96 8.99
CA LEU A 489 21.48 2.75 9.60
C LEU A 489 22.20 2.42 10.90
N TRP A 490 23.52 2.56 10.91
CA TRP A 490 24.34 2.29 12.08
C TRP A 490 24.11 3.27 13.22
N ASP A 491 24.06 4.56 12.93
CA ASP A 491 23.89 5.62 13.92
C ASP A 491 22.48 5.68 14.48
N SER A 492 21.49 5.37 13.64
CA SER A 492 20.07 5.44 14.00
C SER A 492 19.56 4.18 14.68
N PHE A 493 20.06 3.00 14.29
CA PHE A 493 19.51 1.72 14.77
C PHE A 493 20.56 0.80 15.41
N GLY A 494 21.85 1.03 15.19
CA GLY A 494 22.92 0.09 15.60
C GLY A 494 23.08 -0.09 17.11
N HIS A 495 22.51 0.79 17.94
CA HIS A 495 22.55 0.71 19.40
C HIS A 495 21.32 -0.01 20.00
N ILE A 496 20.21 -0.11 19.25
CA ILE A 496 18.99 -0.84 19.63
C ILE A 496 18.87 -2.20 18.94
N LEU A 497 19.63 -2.41 17.86
CA LEU A 497 19.63 -3.61 17.04
C LEU A 497 19.79 -4.92 17.85
N PRO A 498 20.70 -5.04 18.83
CA PRO A 498 20.86 -6.29 19.60
C PRO A 498 19.62 -6.67 20.41
N GLU A 499 18.95 -5.68 21.01
CA GLU A 499 17.74 -5.88 21.81
C GLU A 499 16.55 -6.29 20.93
N VAL A 500 16.43 -5.65 19.77
CA VAL A 500 15.39 -5.97 18.78
C VAL A 500 15.61 -7.35 18.17
N LEU A 501 16.87 -7.72 17.87
CA LEU A 501 17.22 -9.08 17.41
C LEU A 501 16.87 -10.13 18.45
N TYR A 502 17.16 -9.88 19.74
CA TYR A 502 16.79 -10.79 20.83
C TYR A 502 15.27 -10.98 20.93
N GLN A 503 14.49 -9.90 20.82
CA GLN A 503 13.03 -9.98 20.87
C GLN A 503 12.44 -10.72 19.67
N VAL A 504 12.95 -10.48 18.46
CA VAL A 504 12.52 -11.23 17.27
C VAL A 504 12.88 -12.71 17.40
N ALA A 505 14.04 -13.03 17.97
CA ALA A 505 14.43 -14.41 18.22
C ALA A 505 13.53 -15.10 19.26
N MET A 506 13.09 -14.37 20.30
CA MET A 506 12.17 -14.92 21.32
C MET A 506 10.73 -15.09 20.80
N GLU A 507 10.26 -14.22 19.91
CA GLU A 507 8.89 -14.27 19.38
C GLU A 507 8.72 -15.27 18.23
N GLU A 508 9.82 -15.75 17.64
CA GLU A 508 9.85 -16.64 16.46
C GLU A 508 8.77 -16.31 15.41
N PRO A 509 8.64 -15.04 14.97
CA PRO A 509 7.55 -14.65 14.11
C PRO A 509 7.73 -15.28 12.73
N LYS A 510 6.61 -15.63 12.07
CA LYS A 510 6.60 -16.16 10.70
C LYS A 510 7.36 -15.30 9.68
N ASN A 511 7.53 -14.00 9.94
CA ASN A 511 8.39 -13.11 9.15
C ASN A 511 9.35 -12.32 10.07
N PRO A 512 10.57 -12.82 10.31
CA PRO A 512 11.52 -12.21 11.23
C PRO A 512 12.09 -10.89 10.73
N ILE A 513 12.28 -10.71 9.42
CA ILE A 513 12.84 -9.48 8.84
C ILE A 513 11.83 -8.33 8.97
N HIS A 514 10.56 -8.58 8.66
CA HIS A 514 9.50 -7.57 8.81
C HIS A 514 9.27 -7.21 10.28
N CYS A 515 9.27 -8.21 11.18
CA CYS A 515 9.15 -7.98 12.62
C CYS A 515 10.33 -7.16 13.15
N LEU A 516 11.56 -7.46 12.70
CA LEU A 516 12.77 -6.72 13.02
C LEU A 516 12.64 -5.25 12.61
N ALA A 517 12.24 -4.97 11.36
CA ALA A 517 12.08 -3.62 10.85
C ALA A 517 11.04 -2.81 11.66
N HIS A 518 9.88 -3.40 11.95
CA HIS A 518 8.84 -2.76 12.76
C HIS A 518 9.30 -2.47 14.19
N LYS A 519 9.98 -3.41 14.83
CA LYS A 519 10.51 -3.21 16.19
C LYS A 519 11.61 -2.16 16.21
N LEU A 520 12.50 -2.13 15.22
CA LEU A 520 13.55 -1.10 15.12
C LEU A 520 12.95 0.30 15.02
N ILE A 521 11.92 0.47 14.20
CA ILE A 521 11.20 1.75 14.07
C ILE A 521 10.50 2.10 15.39
N ARG A 522 9.75 1.15 15.98
CA ARG A 522 9.05 1.37 17.25
C ARG A 522 10.00 1.84 18.34
N PHE A 523 11.12 1.14 18.55
CA PHE A 523 12.09 1.48 19.59
C PHE A 523 12.75 2.84 19.37
N LYS A 524 13.00 3.23 18.12
CA LYS A 524 13.55 4.56 17.79
C LYS A 524 12.59 5.68 18.20
N TYR A 525 11.28 5.51 18.00
CA TYR A 525 10.29 6.57 18.21
C TYR A 525 9.56 6.50 19.55
N SER A 526 9.62 5.38 20.28
CA SER A 526 8.96 5.23 21.58
C SER A 526 9.85 5.59 22.77
N ARG A 527 11.18 5.61 22.60
CA ARG A 527 12.15 5.87 23.67
C ARG A 527 12.50 7.35 23.77
N THR A 528 12.77 7.81 24.98
CA THR A 528 13.22 9.19 25.21
C THR A 528 14.67 9.39 24.74
N LEU A 529 15.06 10.64 24.45
CA LEU A 529 16.43 10.97 24.01
C LEU A 529 17.50 10.47 25.00
N THR A 530 17.23 10.59 26.30
CA THR A 530 18.10 10.14 27.39
C THR A 530 18.28 8.61 27.40
N GLU A 531 17.22 7.85 27.16
CA GLU A 531 17.28 6.39 27.04
C GLU A 531 18.08 5.95 25.79
N MET A 532 17.91 6.67 24.68
CA MET A 532 18.64 6.40 23.44
C MET A 532 20.14 6.69 23.58
N GLU A 533 20.51 7.76 24.30
CA GLU A 533 21.91 8.09 24.61
C GLU A 533 22.56 7.05 25.54
N GLN A 534 21.84 6.59 26.57
CA GLN A 534 22.32 5.52 27.44
C GLN A 534 22.57 4.22 26.66
N LYS A 535 21.63 3.82 25.79
CA LYS A 535 21.79 2.63 24.93
C LYS A 535 22.94 2.79 23.94
N ARG A 536 23.15 3.99 23.41
CA ARG A 536 24.32 4.29 22.57
C ARG A 536 25.64 4.14 23.34
N ALA A 537 25.70 4.61 24.59
CA ALA A 537 26.86 4.44 25.45
C ALA A 537 27.12 2.97 25.83
N GLU A 538 26.08 2.19 26.13
CA GLU A 538 26.17 0.74 26.38
C GLU A 538 26.68 -0.01 25.14
N ALA A 539 26.13 0.29 23.97
CA ALA A 539 26.56 -0.31 22.71
C ALA A 539 28.01 0.04 22.37
N ALA A 540 28.46 1.27 22.66
CA ALA A 540 29.85 1.67 22.49
C ALA A 540 30.80 0.85 23.40
N LYS A 541 30.47 0.72 24.69
CA LYS A 541 31.25 -0.11 25.64
C LYS A 541 31.33 -1.57 25.21
N TYR A 542 30.22 -2.14 24.75
CA TYR A 542 30.17 -3.52 24.25
C TYR A 542 31.04 -3.73 23.01
N ARG A 543 31.04 -2.77 22.06
CA ARG A 543 31.88 -2.83 20.86
C ARG A 543 33.37 -2.73 21.20
N ASP A 544 33.73 -1.82 22.09
CA ASP A 544 35.12 -1.67 22.54
C ASP A 544 35.63 -2.96 23.21
N ALA A 545 34.77 -3.65 23.95
CA ALA A 545 35.10 -4.96 24.53
C ALA A 545 35.37 -6.03 23.46
N ILE A 546 34.50 -6.15 22.43
CA ILE A 546 34.72 -7.09 21.31
C ILE A 546 36.01 -6.77 20.55
N TYR A 547 36.27 -5.49 20.29
CA TYR A 547 37.48 -5.08 19.57
C TYR A 547 38.74 -5.43 20.36
N LYS A 548 38.75 -5.18 21.67
CA LYS A 548 39.83 -5.60 22.56
C LYS A 548 40.01 -7.12 22.56
N GLU A 549 38.92 -7.88 22.71
CA GLU A 549 38.98 -9.35 22.71
C GLU A 549 39.55 -9.92 21.39
N ARG A 550 39.13 -9.38 20.23
CA ARG A 550 39.67 -9.76 18.92
C ARG A 550 41.15 -9.42 18.79
N LYS A 551 41.55 -8.23 19.26
CA LYS A 551 42.95 -7.81 19.28
C LYS A 551 43.79 -8.73 20.16
N ASP A 552 43.29 -9.09 21.34
CA ASP A 552 43.97 -9.97 22.28
C ASP A 552 44.09 -11.40 21.74
N LYS A 553 43.03 -11.92 21.09
CA LYS A 553 43.07 -13.21 20.37
C LYS A 553 44.05 -13.20 19.21
N ALA A 554 44.11 -12.12 18.43
CA ALA A 554 45.09 -11.98 17.36
C ALA A 554 46.53 -11.92 17.89
N VAL A 555 46.75 -11.22 19.00
CA VAL A 555 48.06 -11.17 19.69
C VAL A 555 48.44 -12.55 20.26
N ALA A 556 47.49 -13.27 20.86
CA ALA A 556 47.70 -14.63 21.36
C ALA A 556 48.03 -15.61 20.22
N ALA A 557 47.27 -15.57 19.12
CA ALA A 557 47.54 -16.37 17.93
C ALA A 557 48.89 -16.02 17.30
N SER A 558 49.28 -14.73 17.28
CA SER A 558 50.60 -14.30 16.82
C SER A 558 51.73 -14.81 17.74
N LYS A 559 51.54 -14.79 19.06
CA LYS A 559 52.50 -15.35 20.02
C LYS A 559 52.64 -16.86 19.88
N GLU A 560 51.54 -17.57 19.71
CA GLU A 560 51.52 -19.02 19.51
C GLU A 560 52.12 -19.42 18.15
N TRP A 561 51.90 -18.62 17.11
CA TRP A 561 52.56 -18.80 15.82
C TRP A 561 54.08 -18.56 15.92
N LYS A 562 54.50 -17.52 16.63
CA LYS A 562 55.93 -17.24 16.89
C LYS A 562 56.60 -18.31 17.75
N SER A 563 55.89 -18.99 18.66
CA SER A 563 56.45 -20.09 19.45
C SER A 563 56.55 -21.40 18.66
N LYS A 564 55.71 -21.59 17.63
CA LYS A 564 55.78 -22.70 16.67
C LYS A 564 56.86 -22.52 15.60
N GLN A 565 57.38 -21.30 15.42
CA GLN A 565 58.54 -21.10 14.54
C GLN A 565 59.80 -21.71 15.19
N VAL A 566 60.48 -22.57 14.43
CA VAL A 566 61.77 -23.16 14.81
C VAL A 566 62.76 -22.02 15.06
N LYS A 567 63.12 -21.81 16.32
CA LYS A 567 64.18 -20.85 16.65
C LYS A 567 65.47 -21.34 16.01
N ARG A 568 66.11 -20.49 15.20
CA ARG A 568 67.48 -20.75 14.71
C ARG A 568 68.37 -21.10 15.92
N ARG A 569 68.86 -22.33 15.99
CA ARG A 569 70.02 -22.62 16.81
C ARG A 569 71.19 -21.84 16.22
N LYS A 570 72.03 -21.26 17.08
CA LYS A 570 73.19 -20.50 16.62
C LYS A 570 74.05 -21.41 15.71
N PRO A 571 74.71 -20.87 14.67
CA PRO A 571 75.38 -21.65 13.63
C PRO A 571 76.67 -22.37 14.07
N GLU A 572 76.81 -22.74 15.35
CA GLU A 572 78.05 -23.30 15.89
C GLU A 572 77.90 -24.74 16.40
N GLU A 573 76.72 -25.36 16.28
CA GLU A 573 76.52 -26.77 16.65
C GLU A 573 75.73 -27.55 15.58
N SER A 574 76.50 -28.38 14.86
CA SER A 574 76.20 -29.48 13.92
C SER A 574 75.91 -29.16 12.44
N ASP A 575 76.86 -29.62 11.61
CA ASP A 575 76.73 -29.89 10.18
C ASP A 575 75.78 -31.08 9.96
N ASP A 576 74.49 -30.81 9.76
CA ASP A 576 73.55 -31.83 9.31
C ASP A 576 72.98 -31.43 7.95
N ALA A 577 73.73 -31.75 6.90
CA ALA A 577 73.33 -31.56 5.49
C ALA A 577 71.97 -32.23 5.18
N GLU A 578 71.61 -33.29 5.90
CA GLU A 578 70.30 -33.95 5.78
C GLU A 578 69.14 -33.06 6.26
N VAL A 579 69.35 -32.27 7.32
CA VAL A 579 68.32 -31.36 7.84
C VAL A 579 68.15 -30.15 6.92
N GLN A 580 69.25 -29.69 6.31
CA GLN A 580 69.20 -28.61 5.32
C GLN A 580 68.54 -29.06 4.02
N ALA A 581 68.76 -30.32 3.60
CA ALA A 581 68.05 -30.94 2.49
C ALA A 581 66.56 -31.14 2.79
N ALA A 582 66.20 -31.57 4.00
CA ALA A 582 64.81 -31.70 4.43
C ALA A 582 64.09 -30.34 4.50
N TYR A 583 64.78 -29.29 4.97
CA TYR A 583 64.26 -27.92 4.97
C TYR A 583 64.10 -27.38 3.54
N GLY A 584 65.09 -27.60 2.67
CA GLY A 584 65.01 -27.24 1.25
C GLY A 584 63.86 -27.94 0.53
N ALA A 585 63.66 -29.23 0.78
CA ALA A 585 62.55 -30.01 0.23
C ALA A 585 61.19 -29.49 0.73
N HIS A 586 61.09 -29.13 2.02
CA HIS A 586 59.86 -28.56 2.58
C HIS A 586 59.54 -27.16 2.00
N VAL A 587 60.55 -26.32 1.79
CA VAL A 587 60.38 -25.00 1.16
C VAL A 587 59.98 -25.16 -0.31
N ALA A 588 60.61 -26.06 -1.05
CA ALA A 588 60.25 -26.36 -2.44
C ALA A 588 58.81 -26.90 -2.57
N CYS A 589 58.37 -27.76 -1.65
CA CYS A 589 56.97 -28.22 -1.59
C CYS A 589 56.00 -27.07 -1.31
N GLN A 590 56.32 -26.14 -0.40
CA GLN A 590 55.48 -24.96 -0.14
C GLN A 590 55.44 -24.00 -1.32
N GLU A 591 56.56 -23.79 -2.01
CA GLU A 591 56.61 -22.99 -3.22
C GLU A 591 55.78 -23.62 -4.34
N PHE A 592 55.86 -24.94 -4.53
CA PHE A 592 55.02 -25.66 -5.50
C PHE A 592 53.52 -25.57 -5.19
N ILE A 593 53.12 -25.74 -3.92
CA ILE A 593 51.73 -25.60 -3.48
C ILE A 593 51.21 -24.17 -3.70
N ASN A 594 52.07 -23.16 -3.49
CA ASN A 594 51.73 -21.76 -3.76
C ASN A 594 51.72 -21.41 -5.25
N PHE A 595 52.38 -22.21 -6.10
CA PHE A 595 52.42 -22.02 -7.55
C PHE A 595 51.23 -22.68 -8.28
N LEU A 596 50.67 -23.76 -7.73
CA LEU A 596 49.51 -24.49 -8.30
C LEU A 596 48.26 -23.63 -8.59
N PRO A 597 47.89 -22.63 -7.78
CA PRO A 597 46.74 -21.75 -8.07
C PRO A 597 46.92 -20.93 -9.34
N ASN A 598 48.17 -20.62 -9.76
CA ASN A 598 48.44 -19.81 -10.96
C ASN A 598 48.41 -20.63 -12.27
N PHE A 599 48.29 -21.96 -12.21
CA PHE A 599 48.23 -22.82 -13.40
C PHE A 599 46.84 -23.45 -13.61
N TYR A 600 45.97 -23.48 -12.59
CA TYR A 600 44.63 -24.09 -12.66
C TYR A 600 43.50 -23.20 -12.09
N GLY A 601 43.73 -21.89 -11.91
CA GLY A 601 42.73 -20.94 -11.37
C GLY A 601 42.79 -19.56 -11.99
#